data_AF-A0A931XJB1-F1
#
_entry.id   AF-A0A931XJB1-F1
#
_cell.length_a   1.000
_cell.length_b   1.000
_cell.length_c   1.000
_cell.angle_alpha   90.00
_cell.angle_beta   90.00
_cell.angle_gamma   90.00
#
_symmetry.space_group_name_H-M   'P 1'
#
loop_
_entity.id
_entity.type
_entity.pdbx_description
1 polymer ?
#
loop_
_entity_poly.entity_id
_entity_poly.type
_entity_poly.pdbx_seq_one_letter_code
_entity_poly.pdbx_strand_id
1 'polypeptide(L)'
;MAFGVAMGITVGLAKVMFNLPITYLLIPPYLALVVVTLLSSEEYVNIGWDSAGVTTGPITVPLVLAMGLGVGGAIGVSDGFGMLAMASVGPILTVLLLGLVPRPRPRSRHCAATGR
;
A
#
# COMPACT_ATOMS: atom_id res chain seq x y z
N MET A 1 6.01 1.46 -6.05
CA MET A 1 5.81 0.87 -4.71
C MET A 1 6.63 1.59 -3.64
N ALA A 2 7.96 1.60 -3.70
CA ALA A 2 8.82 2.23 -2.66
C ALA A 2 8.49 3.70 -2.37
N PHE A 3 8.22 4.51 -3.40
CA PHE A 3 7.82 5.92 -3.23
C PHE A 3 6.52 6.09 -2.43
N GLY A 4 5.51 5.25 -2.70
CA GLY A 4 4.23 5.29 -1.98
C GLY A 4 4.38 4.85 -0.52
N VAL A 5 5.24 3.87 -0.25
CA VAL A 5 5.57 3.45 1.12
C VAL A 5 6.29 4.57 1.87
N ALA A 6 7.29 5.20 1.25
CA ALA A 6 8.02 6.32 1.84
C ALA A 6 7.08 7.49 2.18
N MET A 7 6.21 7.89 1.25
CA MET A 7 5.19 8.90 1.50
C MET A 7 4.24 8.50 2.64
N GLY A 8 3.76 7.24 2.64
CA GLY A 8 2.88 6.73 3.70
C GLY A 8 3.52 6.79 5.08
N ILE A 9 4.78 6.39 5.19
CA ILE A 9 5.55 6.46 6.44
C ILE A 9 5.76 7.93 6.85
N THR A 10 6.10 8.84 5.92
CA THR A 10 6.26 10.27 6.22
C THR A 10 4.96 10.89 6.73
N VAL A 11 3.82 10.58 6.11
CA VAL A 11 2.50 11.06 6.56
C VAL A 11 2.11 10.45 7.92
N GLY A 12 2.40 9.17 8.12
CA GLY A 12 2.22 8.49 9.42
C GLY A 12 3.08 9.10 10.53
N LEU A 13 4.31 9.49 10.22
CA LEU A 13 5.22 10.18 11.14
C LEU A 13 4.73 11.60 11.44
N ALA A 14 4.28 12.33 10.43
CA ALA A 14 3.67 13.65 10.62
C ALA A 14 2.44 13.57 11.55
N LYS A 15 1.62 12.51 11.43
CA LYS A 15 0.51 12.27 12.37
C LYS A 15 0.98 12.09 13.81
N VAL A 16 2.06 11.35 14.04
CA VAL A 16 2.66 11.20 15.38
C VAL A 16 3.10 12.57 15.90
N MET A 17 3.82 13.36 15.10
CA MET A 17 4.32 14.69 15.49
C MET A 17 3.21 15.71 15.78
N PHE A 18 2.14 15.73 14.99
CA PHE A 18 1.04 16.70 15.11
C PHE A 18 -0.15 16.18 15.94
N ASN A 19 -0.04 14.98 16.54
CA ASN A 19 -1.09 14.32 17.30
C ASN A 19 -2.45 14.29 16.56
N LEU A 20 -2.39 13.98 15.27
CA LEU A 20 -3.58 13.95 14.41
C LEU A 20 -4.42 12.70 14.69
N PRO A 21 -5.76 12.83 14.73
CA PRO A 21 -6.65 11.68 14.89
C PRO A 21 -6.49 10.70 13.73
N ILE A 22 -6.20 9.44 14.05
CA ILE A 22 -5.91 8.37 13.08
C ILE A 22 -7.03 8.17 12.06
N THR A 23 -8.28 8.38 12.49
CA THR A 23 -9.49 8.23 11.68
C THR A 23 -9.46 9.14 10.45
N TYR A 24 -9.02 10.38 10.58
CA TYR A 24 -8.95 11.32 9.46
C TYR A 24 -7.83 10.99 8.47
N LEU A 25 -6.81 10.27 8.93
CA LEU A 25 -5.69 9.84 8.09
C LEU A 25 -6.03 8.56 7.32
N LEU A 26 -6.77 7.64 7.95
CA LEU A 26 -7.10 6.34 7.37
C LEU A 26 -8.32 6.39 6.44
N ILE A 27 -9.39 7.09 6.83
CA ILE A 27 -10.66 7.05 6.09
C ILE A 27 -10.49 7.52 4.64
N PRO A 28 -9.93 8.70 4.34
CA PRO A 28 -9.85 9.19 2.96
C PRO A 28 -9.08 8.26 2.00
N PRO A 29 -7.85 7.81 2.32
CA PRO A 29 -7.11 6.93 1.41
C PRO A 29 -7.74 5.55 1.28
N TYR A 30 -8.27 4.96 2.37
CA TYR A 30 -8.93 3.65 2.27
C TYR A 30 -10.24 3.71 1.49
N LEU A 31 -11.01 4.79 1.64
CA LEU A 31 -12.22 5.00 0.84
C LEU A 31 -11.87 5.13 -0.65
N ALA A 32 -10.81 5.89 -0.97
CA ALA A 32 -10.31 5.99 -2.33
C ALA A 32 -9.86 4.62 -2.87
N LEU A 33 -9.15 3.81 -2.09
CA LEU A 33 -8.75 2.46 -2.47
C LEU A 33 -9.95 1.55 -2.76
N VAL A 34 -11.02 1.62 -1.97
CA VAL A 34 -12.26 0.87 -2.22
C VAL A 34 -12.89 1.31 -3.54
N VAL A 35 -12.97 2.61 -3.81
CA VAL A 35 -13.51 3.12 -5.09
C VAL A 35 -12.68 2.62 -6.26
N VAL A 36 -11.36 2.68 -6.19
CA VAL A 36 -10.47 2.18 -7.25
C VAL A 36 -10.58 0.66 -7.40
N THR A 37 -10.76 -0.06 -6.29
CA THR A 37 -10.98 -1.52 -6.30
C THR A 37 -12.20 -1.91 -7.12
N LEU A 38 -13.30 -1.15 -7.01
CA LEU A 38 -14.52 -1.38 -7.79
C LEU A 38 -14.34 -1.14 -9.30
N LEU A 39 -13.33 -0.36 -9.69
CA LEU A 39 -13.02 -0.06 -11.09
C LEU A 39 -12.00 -1.02 -11.71
N SER A 40 -11.25 -1.75 -10.88
CA SER A 40 -10.18 -2.67 -11.32
C SER A 40 -10.71 -4.11 -11.48
N SER A 41 -10.01 -4.93 -12.28
CA SER A 41 -10.36 -6.35 -12.43
C SER A 41 -9.93 -7.19 -11.22
N GLU A 42 -10.64 -8.29 -10.97
CA GLU A 42 -10.43 -9.17 -9.80
C GLU A 42 -8.98 -9.66 -9.64
N GLU A 43 -8.27 -9.90 -10.74
CA GLU A 43 -6.85 -10.30 -10.73
C GLU A 43 -5.98 -9.26 -10.00
N TYR A 44 -6.14 -7.97 -10.34
CA TYR A 44 -5.35 -6.90 -9.74
C TYR A 44 -5.83 -6.52 -8.35
N VAL A 45 -7.11 -6.69 -8.06
CA VAL A 45 -7.65 -6.53 -6.70
C VAL A 45 -6.96 -7.53 -5.77
N ASN A 46 -6.93 -8.81 -6.12
CA ASN A 46 -6.28 -9.83 -5.31
C ASN A 46 -4.78 -9.56 -5.14
N ILE A 47 -4.06 -9.25 -6.22
CA ILE A 47 -2.62 -8.94 -6.13
C ILE A 47 -2.39 -7.67 -5.30
N GLY A 48 -3.25 -6.67 -5.43
CA GLY A 48 -3.09 -5.38 -4.74
C GLY A 48 -3.28 -5.51 -3.24
N TRP A 49 -4.33 -6.21 -2.81
CA TRP A 49 -4.57 -6.44 -1.38
C TRP A 49 -3.58 -7.44 -0.77
N ASP A 50 -3.11 -8.44 -1.52
CA ASP A 50 -2.03 -9.34 -1.07
C ASP A 50 -0.69 -8.58 -0.94
N SER A 51 -0.42 -7.61 -1.82
CA SER A 51 0.79 -6.79 -1.74
C SER A 51 0.87 -5.91 -0.49
N ALA A 52 -0.28 -5.59 0.13
CA ALA A 52 -0.30 -4.94 1.44
C ALA A 52 0.33 -5.84 2.52
N GLY A 53 0.15 -7.16 2.40
CA GLY A 53 0.75 -8.18 3.25
C GLY A 53 2.27 -8.17 3.22
N VAL A 54 2.87 -7.86 2.07
CA VAL A 54 4.34 -7.73 1.90
C VAL A 54 4.89 -6.55 2.72
N THR A 55 4.14 -5.45 2.80
CA THR A 55 4.49 -4.33 3.69
C THR A 55 4.25 -4.62 5.16
N THR A 56 3.41 -5.60 5.49
CA THR A 56 3.19 -6.10 6.85
C THR A 56 3.92 -7.42 7.11
N GLY A 57 5.09 -7.62 6.49
CA GLY A 57 5.90 -8.81 6.72
C GLY A 57 6.47 -8.88 8.14
N PRO A 58 6.97 -10.06 8.56
CA PRO A 58 7.49 -10.31 9.91
C PRO A 58 8.69 -9.43 10.30
N ILE A 59 9.34 -8.79 9.32
CA ILE A 59 10.45 -7.85 9.55
C ILE A 59 9.94 -6.39 9.57
N THR A 60 9.09 -6.02 8.61
CA THR A 60 8.69 -4.63 8.38
C THR A 60 7.72 -4.12 9.46
N VAL A 61 6.82 -4.97 9.95
CA VAL A 61 5.88 -4.62 11.03
C VAL A 61 6.58 -4.21 12.31
N PRO A 62 7.45 -5.05 12.93
CA PRO A 62 8.12 -4.67 14.16
C PRO A 62 9.03 -3.46 13.97
N LEU A 63 9.67 -3.31 12.81
CA LEU A 63 10.48 -2.13 12.50
C LEU A 63 9.66 -0.83 12.52
N VAL A 64 8.56 -0.78 11.76
CA VAL A 64 7.71 0.42 11.67
C VAL A 64 7.02 0.73 13.00
N LEU A 65 6.60 -0.30 13.74
CA LEU A 65 6.03 -0.13 15.08
C LEU A 65 7.07 0.40 16.07
N ALA A 66 8.29 -0.15 16.07
CA ALA A 66 9.38 0.35 16.91
C ALA A 66 9.73 1.81 16.60
N MET A 67 9.73 2.19 15.32
CA MET A 67 9.91 3.58 14.90
C MET A 67 8.79 4.49 15.41
N GLY A 68 7.52 4.08 15.23
CA GLY A 68 6.37 4.85 15.72
C GLY A 68 6.36 5.00 17.24
N LEU A 69 6.71 3.94 17.97
CA LEU A 69 6.81 3.95 19.43
C LEU A 69 8.01 4.78 19.92
N GLY A 70 9.16 4.72 19.23
CA GLY A 70 10.35 5.49 19.60
C GLY A 70 10.14 7.00 19.41
N VAL A 71 9.63 7.41 18.24
CA VAL A 71 9.34 8.82 17.96
C VAL A 71 8.18 9.31 18.81
N GLY A 72 7.13 8.49 18.92
CA GLY A 72 5.96 8.78 19.73
C GLY A 72 6.25 8.90 21.23
N GLY A 73 7.13 8.06 21.76
CA GLY A 73 7.57 8.09 23.15
C GLY A 73 8.29 9.39 23.53
N ALA A 74 9.00 10.02 22.60
CA ALA A 74 9.66 11.31 22.83
C ALA A 74 8.67 12.48 23.01
N ILE A 75 7.44 12.34 22.51
CA ILE A 75 6.40 13.39 22.52
C ILE A 75 5.14 12.98 23.32
N GLY A 76 5.17 11.84 24.02
CA GLY A 76 4.06 11.35 24.84
C GLY A 76 2.91 10.70 24.08
N VAL A 77 3.09 10.30 22.81
CA VAL A 77 2.07 9.72 21.93
C VAL A 77 2.52 8.34 21.43
N SER A 78 2.12 7.25 22.09
CA SER A 78 2.59 5.90 21.73
C SER A 78 1.68 5.19 20.74
N ASP A 79 1.71 5.57 19.46
CA ASP A 79 0.94 4.90 18.41
C ASP A 79 1.72 4.69 17.10
N GLY A 80 2.15 3.46 16.86
CA GLY A 80 2.80 3.03 15.60
C GLY A 80 1.84 2.44 14.56
N PHE A 81 0.60 2.10 14.94
CA PHE A 81 -0.35 1.43 14.04
C PHE A 81 -0.79 2.35 12.89
N GLY A 82 -0.95 3.64 13.17
CA GLY A 82 -1.26 4.62 12.12
C GLY A 82 -0.17 4.73 11.05
N MET A 83 1.11 4.65 11.45
CA MET A 83 2.23 4.68 10.51
C MET A 83 2.26 3.40 9.66
N LEU A 84 2.03 2.25 10.29
CA LEU A 84 1.95 0.96 9.61
C LEU A 84 0.79 0.94 8.59
N ALA A 85 -0.38 1.43 8.98
CA ALA A 85 -1.56 1.48 8.10
C ALA A 85 -1.36 2.44 6.92
N MET A 86 -0.66 3.56 7.09
CA MET A 86 -0.37 4.46 5.96
C MET A 86 0.68 3.89 5.00
N ALA A 87 1.61 3.07 5.50
CA ALA A 87 2.64 2.45 4.68
C ALA A 87 2.06 1.45 3.64
N SER A 88 0.93 0.80 3.94
CA SER A 88 0.29 -0.18 3.05
C SER A 88 -0.56 0.44 1.93
N VAL A 89 -0.99 1.69 2.07
CA VAL A 89 -1.79 2.40 1.05
C VAL A 89 -1.04 2.51 -0.29
N GLY A 90 0.27 2.81 -0.23
CA GLY A 90 1.10 2.99 -1.41
C GLY A 90 1.21 1.75 -2.33
N PRO A 91 1.57 0.56 -1.79
CA PRO A 91 1.56 -0.70 -2.53
C PRO A 91 0.21 -1.02 -3.17
N ILE A 92 -0.87 -0.97 -2.39
CA ILE A 92 -2.23 -1.28 -2.86
C ILE A 92 -2.60 -0.36 -4.04
N LEU A 93 -2.44 0.96 -3.85
CA LEU A 93 -2.75 1.93 -4.88
C LEU A 93 -1.90 1.71 -6.14
N THR A 94 -0.61 1.40 -6.00
CA THR A 94 0.28 1.15 -7.15
C THR A 94 -0.23 -0.04 -7.97
N VAL A 95 -0.62 -1.14 -7.32
CA VAL A 95 -1.11 -2.33 -8.02
C VAL A 95 -2.47 -2.10 -8.66
N LEU A 96 -3.40 -1.46 -7.94
CA LEU A 96 -4.72 -1.15 -8.48
C LEU A 96 -4.63 -0.22 -9.70
N LEU A 97 -3.73 0.77 -9.69
CA LEU A 97 -3.48 1.65 -10.83
C LEU A 97 -2.92 0.89 -12.03
N LEU A 98 -2.02 -0.07 -11.81
CA LEU A 98 -1.54 -0.95 -12.90
C LEU A 98 -2.68 -1.77 -13.51
N GLY A 99 -3.71 -2.09 -12.73
CA GLY A 99 -4.91 -2.78 -13.21
C GLY A 99 -5.78 -1.98 -14.16
N LEU A 100 -5.74 -0.65 -14.05
CA LEU A 100 -6.50 0.27 -14.91
C LEU A 100 -5.77 0.59 -16.23
N VAL A 101 -4.48 0.26 -16.34
CA VAL A 101 -3.70 0.52 -17.56
C VAL A 101 -4.17 -0.44 -18.66
N PRO A 102 -4.63 0.07 -19.83
CA PRO A 102 -5.01 -0.77 -20.95
C PRO A 102 -3.82 -1.61 -21.41
N ARG A 103 -3.89 -2.94 -21.22
CA ARG A 103 -2.84 -3.84 -21.72
C ARG A 103 -2.90 -3.87 -23.25
N PRO A 104 -1.80 -3.59 -23.97
CA PRO A 104 -1.72 -3.93 -25.38
C PRO A 104 -1.90 -5.44 -25.50
N ARG A 105 -2.86 -5.86 -26.32
CA ARG A 105 -3.12 -7.29 -26.58
C ARG A 105 -1.80 -7.98 -26.86
N PRO A 106 -1.41 -9.03 -26.11
CA PRO A 106 -0.25 -9.82 -26.47
C PRO A 106 -0.51 -10.33 -27.88
N ARG A 107 0.29 -9.84 -28.84
CA ARG A 107 0.26 -10.33 -30.21
C ARG A 107 0.68 -11.78 -30.11
N SER A 108 -0.30 -12.68 -30.14
CA SER A 108 -0.08 -14.13 -30.11
C SER A 108 0.98 -14.43 -31.13
N ARG A 109 2.19 -14.77 -30.67
CA ARG A 109 3.14 -15.46 -31.53
C ARG A 109 2.57 -16.85 -31.69
N HIS A 110 1.68 -17.01 -32.67
CA HIS A 110 1.48 -18.27 -33.36
C HIS A 110 2.83 -18.62 -34.00
N CYS A 111 3.75 -19.16 -33.22
CA CYS A 111 4.91 -19.84 -33.79
C CYS A 111 4.43 -21.24 -34.11
N ALA A 112 4.05 -21.43 -35.37
CA ALA A 112 3.90 -22.73 -35.97
C ALA A 112 5.13 -23.59 -35.66
N ALA A 113 4.92 -24.69 -34.96
CA ALA A 113 5.86 -25.81 -34.90
C ALA A 113 5.07 -27.10 -35.15
N THR A 114 4.43 -27.15 -36.32
CA THR A 114 4.21 -28.40 -37.05
C THR A 114 5.51 -28.69 -37.78
N GLY A 115 6.17 -29.82 -37.51
CA GLY A 115 7.41 -30.15 -38.22
C GLY A 115 8.12 -31.41 -37.77
N ARG A 116 7.46 -32.56 -38.02
CA ARG A 116 8.02 -33.94 -38.11
C ARG A 116 8.35 -34.68 -36.81
#